data_AF-A0A7C3GWE5-F1
#
_entry.id   AF-A0A7C3GWE5-F1
#
_cell.length_a   1.000
_cell.length_b   1.000
_cell.length_c   1.000
_cell.angle_alpha   90.00
_cell.angle_beta   90.00
_cell.angle_gamma   90.00
#
_symmetry.space_group_name_H-M   'P 1'
#
loop_
_entity.id
_entity.type
_entity.pdbx_description
1 polymer ?
#
loop_
_entity_poly.entity_id
_entity_poly.type
_entity_poly.pdbx_seq_one_letter_code
_entity_poly.pdbx_strand_id
1 'polypeptide(L)' 'ILGDGELSVALSIKAHKFSKSARAQIEGAGGSAEVIPLG' A
#
# COMPACT_ATOMS: atom_id res chain seq x y z
N ILE A 1 0.99 2.90 -7.56
CA ILE A 1 1.41 1.55 -8.03
C ILE A 1 2.58 1.16 -7.14
N LEU A 2 2.42 0.15 -6.29
CA LEU A 2 3.56 -0.46 -5.63
C LEU A 2 4.27 -1.32 -6.67
N GLY A 3 5.61 -1.25 -6.71
CA GLY A 3 6.40 -2.17 -7.52
C GLY A 3 6.38 -3.57 -6.90
N ASP A 4 6.68 -4.60 -7.69
CA ASP A 4 6.82 -6.02 -7.33
C ASP A 4 7.92 -6.33 -6.29
N GLY A 5 8.38 -5.33 -5.52
CA GLY A 5 9.31 -5.53 -4.42
C GLY A 5 8.58 -6.11 -3.22
N GLU A 6 9.02 -7.28 -2.76
CA GLU A 6 8.47 -7.98 -1.61
C GLU A 6 8.41 -7.04 -0.39
N LEU A 7 7.20 -6.73 0.06
CA LEU A 7 6.96 -5.79 1.16
C LEU A 7 7.34 -6.50 2.47
N SER A 8 8.62 -6.45 2.80
CA SER A 8 9.24 -7.18 3.92
C SER A 8 9.21 -6.41 5.24
N VAL A 9 8.62 -5.21 5.23
CA VAL A 9 8.48 -4.32 6.39
C VAL A 9 7.09 -3.71 6.40
N ALA A 10 6.47 -3.68 7.59
CA ALA A 10 5.19 -3.02 7.82
C ALA A 10 5.33 -1.51 7.57
N LEU A 11 4.92 -1.07 6.37
CA LEU A 11 4.98 0.33 5.96
C LEU A 11 3.57 0.91 5.88
N SER A 12 3.40 2.10 6.44
CA SER A 12 2.19 2.91 6.26
C SER A 12 2.32 3.73 4.98
N ILE A 13 1.61 3.32 3.94
CA ILE A 13 1.66 3.96 2.62
C ILE A 13 0.42 4.83 2.46
N LYS A 14 0.63 6.10 2.09
CA LYS A 14 -0.44 7.05 1.80
C LYS A 14 -0.43 7.39 0.31
N ALA A 15 -1.53 7.10 -0.40
CA ALA A 15 -1.62 7.40 -1.83
C ALA A 15 -3.06 7.66 -2.26
N HIS A 16 -3.25 8.39 -3.36
CA HIS A 16 -4.58 8.71 -3.89
C HIS A 16 -5.31 7.50 -4.48
N LYS A 17 -4.57 6.47 -4.92
CA LYS A 17 -5.12 5.27 -5.53
C LYS A 17 -4.25 4.07 -5.24
N PHE A 18 -4.85 3.04 -4.63
CA PHE A 18 -4.24 1.72 -4.48
C PHE A 18 -4.89 0.75 -5.46
N SER A 19 -4.07 -0.06 -6.13
CA SER A 19 -4.54 -1.23 -6.87
C SER A 19 -4.93 -2.34 -5.89
N LYS A 20 -5.86 -3.22 -6.29
CA LYS A 20 -6.28 -4.37 -5.47
C LYS A 20 -5.10 -5.21 -4.99
N SER A 21 -4.14 -5.46 -5.88
CA SER A 21 -2.90 -6.20 -5.59
C SER A 21 -1.97 -5.45 -4.63
N ALA A 22 -1.90 -4.11 -4.70
CA ALA A 22 -1.09 -3.32 -3.79
C ALA A 22 -1.65 -3.32 -2.38
N ARG A 23 -2.98 -3.16 -2.23
CA ARG A 23 -3.63 -3.19 -0.91
C ARG A 23 -3.46 -4.54 -0.23
N ALA A 24 -3.64 -5.64 -0.98
CA ALA A 24 -3.43 -6.99 -0.49
C ALA A 24 -1.98 -7.24 -0.05
N GLN A 25 -0.99 -6.75 -0.80
CA GLN A 25 0.42 -6.85 -0.39
C GLN A 25 0.71 -6.03 0.88
N ILE A 26 0.14 -4.82 0.99
CA ILE A 26 0.34 -3.96 2.16
C ILE A 26 -0.27 -4.59 3.41
N GLU A 27 -1.51 -5.06 3.32
CA GLU A 27 -2.20 -5.74 4.43
C GLU A 27 -1.53 -7.08 4.78
N GLY A 28 -1.08 -7.84 3.77
CA GLY A 28 -0.37 -9.11 3.96
C GLY A 28 1.00 -8.97 4.62
N ALA A 29 1.67 -7.84 4.41
CA ALA A 29 2.92 -7.51 5.08
C ALA A 29 2.74 -6.91 6.49
N GLY A 30 1.49 -6.77 6.97
CA GLY A 30 1.18 -6.10 8.24
C GLY A 30 1.31 -4.58 8.18
N GLY A 31 1.36 -4.00 6.99
CA GLY A 31 1.37 -2.56 6.75
C GLY A 31 -0.03 -1.95 6.70
N SER A 32 -0.11 -0.65 6.41
CA SER A 32 -1.37 0.09 6.35
C SER A 32 -1.46 0.93 5.07
N ALA A 33 -2.60 0.85 4.37
CA ALA A 33 -2.85 1.60 3.14
C ALA A 33 -3.87 2.72 3.39
N GLU A 34 -3.42 3.96 3.49
CA GLU A 34 -4.26 5.14 3.70
C GLU A 34 -4.51 5.87 2.38
N VAL A 35 -5.79 6.03 2.00
CA VAL A 35 -6.16 6.78 0.81
C VAL A 35 -6.22 8.26 1.14
N ILE A 36 -5.26 9.04 0.65
CA ILE A 36 -5.27 10.50 0.81
C ILE A 36 -6.06 11.15 -0.35
N PRO A 37 -6.94 12.13 -0.10
CA PRO A 37 -7.57 12.90 -1.17
C PRO A 37 -6.56 13.81 -1.89
N LEU A 38 -6.69 13.99 -3.20
CA LEU A 38 -6.05 15.11 -3.93
C LEU A 38 -6.88 16.36 -3.64
N GLY A 39 -6.38 17.23 -2.78
CA GLY A 39 -6.92 18.56 -2.51
C GLY A 39 -6.11 19.62 -3.22
#